data_AF-T0RV77-F1
#
_entry.id   AF-T0RV77-F1
#
_cell.length_a   1.000
_cell.length_b   1.000
_cell.length_c   1.000
_cell.angle_alpha   90.00
_cell.angle_beta   90.00
_cell.angle_gamma   90.00
#
_symmetry.space_group_name_H-M   'P 1'
#
loop_
_entity.id
_entity.type
_entity.pdbx_description
1 polymer ?
#
loop_
_entity_poly.entity_id
_entity_poly.type
_entity_poly.pdbx_seq_one_letter_code
_entity_poly.pdbx_strand_id
1 'polypeptide(L)'
;LAIAEKEFDSKNYEKSAQFFNEFSNHFPNNKSKDDKFLFQAGVASFETGKHYQWSEKYFKDLVERYPTSKFYLGSKLWLGMSYLKQGKEKEFFAVVEEFRKKYRNTPEWNILSGHYEKIVQKYKSN
;
A
#
# COMPACT_ATOMS: atom_id res chain seq x y z
N LEU A 1 11.60 15.37 -6.18
CA LEU A 1 11.80 13.99 -5.68
C LEU A 1 12.61 13.96 -4.38
N ALA A 2 13.86 14.43 -4.34
CA ALA A 2 14.71 14.38 -3.14
C ALA A 2 14.07 14.96 -1.86
N ILE A 3 13.25 16.01 -1.99
CA ILE A 3 12.51 16.59 -0.85
C ILE A 3 11.49 15.60 -0.29
N ALA A 4 10.73 14.89 -1.14
CA ALA A 4 9.74 13.92 -0.70
C ALA A 4 10.38 12.74 0.04
N GLU A 5 11.53 12.25 -0.44
CA GLU A 5 12.33 11.20 0.21
C GLU A 5 12.89 11.69 1.54
N LYS A 6 13.44 12.91 1.60
CA LYS A 6 13.93 13.50 2.85
C LYS A 6 12.83 13.64 3.91
N GLU A 7 11.64 14.11 3.51
CA GLU A 7 10.50 14.21 4.42
C GLU A 7 9.98 12.84 4.85
N PHE A 8 10.06 11.83 3.97
CA PHE A 8 9.74 10.43 4.29
C PHE A 8 10.66 9.90 5.38
N ASP A 9 11.97 10.08 5.21
CA ASP A 9 12.98 9.65 6.19
C ASP A 9 12.85 10.41 7.51
N SER A 10 12.39 11.66 7.46
CA SER A 10 12.08 12.49 8.63
C SER A 10 10.74 12.14 9.29
N LYS A 11 10.02 11.12 8.79
CA LYS A 11 8.67 10.70 9.23
C LYS A 11 7.59 11.77 9.08
N ASN A 12 7.85 12.81 8.29
CA ASN A 12 6.89 13.85 7.93
C ASN A 12 6.00 13.35 6.77
N TYR A 13 5.23 12.31 7.05
CA TYR A 13 4.49 11.58 6.02
C TYR A 13 3.45 12.42 5.28
N GLU A 14 2.81 13.39 5.95
CA GLU A 14 1.85 14.29 5.29
C GLU A 14 2.51 15.12 4.19
N LYS A 15 3.62 15.81 4.50
CA LYS A 15 4.37 16.59 3.51
C LYS A 15 4.95 15.69 2.43
N SER A 16 5.52 14.55 2.83
CA SER A 16 6.07 13.58 1.90
C SER A 16 5.02 13.10 0.89
N ALA A 17 3.83 12.69 1.35
CA ALA A 17 2.74 12.25 0.50
C ALA A 17 2.26 13.35 -0.46
N GLN A 18 2.14 14.59 0.01
CA GLN A 18 1.81 15.74 -0.82
C GLN A 18 2.85 15.95 -1.93
N PHE A 19 4.14 15.97 -1.61
CA PHE A 19 5.20 16.13 -2.61
C PHE A 19 5.25 14.97 -3.61
N PHE A 20 5.06 13.73 -3.16
CA PHE A 20 4.97 12.57 -4.06
C PHE A 20 3.76 12.68 -5.00
N ASN A 21 2.63 13.17 -4.51
CA ASN A 21 1.43 13.37 -5.30
C ASN A 21 1.54 14.51 -6.30
N GLU A 22 2.08 15.66 -5.89
CA GLU A 22 2.39 16.76 -6.81
C GLU A 22 3.37 16.31 -7.88
N PHE A 23 4.48 15.65 -7.50
CA PHE A 23 5.44 15.13 -8.46
C PHE A 23 4.78 14.16 -9.45
N SER A 24 3.91 13.29 -8.96
CA SER A 24 3.21 12.33 -9.82
C SER A 24 2.26 12.99 -10.81
N ASN A 25 1.61 14.09 -10.43
CA ASN A 25 0.68 14.84 -11.25
C ASN A 25 1.41 15.72 -12.28
N HIS A 26 2.50 16.38 -11.88
CA HIS A 26 3.30 17.21 -12.77
C HIS A 26 4.13 16.39 -13.77
N PHE A 27 4.55 15.19 -13.38
CA PHE A 27 5.42 14.33 -14.17
C PHE A 27 4.80 12.95 -14.41
N PRO A 28 3.70 12.85 -15.18
CA PRO A 28 2.94 11.61 -15.35
C PRO A 28 3.76 10.46 -15.96
N ASN A 29 4.61 10.76 -16.95
CA ASN A 29 5.37 9.79 -17.76
C ASN A 29 6.87 9.74 -17.44
N ASN A 30 7.26 10.17 -16.24
CA ASN A 30 8.67 10.25 -15.89
C ASN A 30 9.23 8.87 -15.47
N LYS A 31 10.39 8.51 -16.01
CA LYS A 31 11.18 7.31 -15.66
C LYS A 31 11.52 7.23 -14.16
N SER A 32 11.48 8.36 -13.44
CA SER A 32 11.70 8.39 -11.99
C SER A 32 10.55 7.82 -11.15
N LYS A 33 9.42 7.44 -11.76
CA LYS A 33 8.36 6.65 -11.09
C LYS A 33 8.70 5.17 -11.08
N ASP A 34 9.85 4.86 -10.50
CA ASP A 34 10.29 3.49 -10.29
C ASP A 34 9.49 2.81 -9.16
N ASP A 35 9.79 1.55 -8.92
CA ASP A 35 9.17 0.77 -7.86
C ASP A 35 9.43 1.38 -6.47
N LYS A 36 10.63 1.90 -6.20
CA LYS A 36 10.96 2.57 -4.94
C LYS A 36 10.09 3.81 -4.73
N PHE A 37 9.96 4.67 -5.74
CA PHE A 37 9.11 5.85 -5.71
C PHE A 37 7.67 5.50 -5.33
N LEU A 38 7.08 4.53 -6.05
CA LEU A 38 5.70 4.13 -5.83
C LEU A 38 5.52 3.53 -4.43
N PHE A 39 6.48 2.74 -3.96
CA PHE A 39 6.44 2.16 -2.63
C PHE A 39 6.47 3.25 -1.55
N GLN A 40 7.42 4.17 -1.61
CA GLN A 40 7.55 5.26 -0.62
C GLN A 40 6.35 6.20 -0.65
N ALA A 41 5.84 6.56 -1.83
CA ALA A 41 4.64 7.37 -1.97
C ALA A 41 3.41 6.69 -1.37
N GLY A 42 3.27 5.38 -1.58
CA GLY A 42 2.20 4.57 -1.02
C GLY A 42 2.25 4.49 0.50
N VAL A 43 3.44 4.25 1.07
CA VAL A 43 3.66 4.19 2.53
C VAL A 43 3.44 5.56 3.15
N ALA A 44 4.02 6.63 2.58
CA ALA A 44 3.83 8.00 3.07
C ALA A 44 2.34 8.33 3.15
N SER A 45 1.60 8.01 2.09
CA SER A 45 0.16 8.27 2.00
C SER A 45 -0.66 7.44 3.00
N PHE A 46 -0.23 6.22 3.32
CA PHE A 46 -0.88 5.38 4.33
C PHE A 46 -0.65 5.92 5.74
N GLU A 47 0.61 6.25 6.05
CA GLU A 47 1.03 6.71 7.37
C GLU A 47 0.44 8.08 7.75
N THR A 48 -0.05 8.87 6.79
CA THR A 48 -0.81 10.08 7.13
C THR A 48 -2.12 9.81 7.86
N GLY A 49 -2.65 8.59 7.72
CA GLY A 49 -3.94 8.19 8.26
C GLY A 49 -5.16 8.84 7.58
N LYS A 50 -4.94 9.63 6.52
CA LYS A 50 -5.96 10.41 5.80
C LYS A 50 -6.02 10.06 4.32
N HIS A 51 -4.86 9.78 3.70
CA HIS A 51 -4.72 9.67 2.25
C HIS A 51 -4.68 8.22 1.77
N TYR A 52 -5.54 7.37 2.34
CA TYR A 52 -5.58 5.93 1.98
C TYR A 52 -5.90 5.69 0.51
N GLN A 53 -6.64 6.59 -0.14
CA GLN A 53 -6.91 6.52 -1.58
C GLN A 53 -5.64 6.74 -2.43
N TRP A 54 -4.76 7.64 -2.01
CA TRP A 54 -3.47 7.84 -2.68
C TRP A 54 -2.57 6.62 -2.46
N SER A 55 -2.57 6.10 -1.23
CA SER A 55 -1.86 4.86 -0.91
C SER A 55 -2.30 3.69 -1.80
N GLU A 56 -3.61 3.47 -1.93
CA GLU A 56 -4.19 2.47 -2.83
C GLU A 56 -3.70 2.66 -4.27
N LYS A 57 -3.75 3.88 -4.80
CA LYS A 57 -3.32 4.20 -6.16
C LYS A 57 -1.84 3.82 -6.39
N TYR A 58 -0.95 4.25 -5.51
CA TYR A 58 0.49 3.98 -5.66
C TYR A 58 0.83 2.50 -5.56
N PHE A 59 0.22 1.78 -4.62
CA PHE A 59 0.48 0.36 -4.48
C PHE A 59 -0.12 -0.46 -5.62
N LYS A 60 -1.30 -0.08 -6.15
CA LYS A 60 -1.84 -0.68 -7.39
C LYS A 60 -0.87 -0.50 -8.55
N ASP A 61 -0.42 0.73 -8.78
CA ASP A 61 0.54 1.04 -9.85
C ASP A 61 1.82 0.19 -9.71
N LEU A 62 2.33 0.00 -8.48
CA LEU A 62 3.52 -0.81 -8.25
C LEU A 62 3.27 -2.29 -8.58
N VAL A 63 2.16 -2.84 -8.11
CA VAL A 63 1.79 -4.25 -8.31
C VAL A 63 1.55 -4.55 -9.79
N GLU A 64 0.98 -3.61 -10.55
CA GLU A 64 0.72 -3.77 -11.98
C GLU A 64 1.99 -3.61 -12.82
N ARG A 65 2.81 -2.60 -12.53
CA ARG A 65 3.97 -2.24 -13.36
C ARG A 65 5.24 -3.00 -12.99
N TYR A 66 5.39 -3.40 -11.73
CA TYR A 66 6.62 -4.00 -11.20
C TYR A 66 6.35 -5.34 -10.49
N PRO A 67 5.84 -6.36 -11.22
CA PRO A 67 5.49 -7.66 -10.63
C PRO A 67 6.70 -8.45 -10.10
N THR A 68 7.91 -8.12 -10.54
CA THR A 68 9.17 -8.76 -10.12
C THR A 68 9.94 -7.93 -9.08
N SER A 69 9.41 -6.79 -8.64
CA SER A 69 10.08 -5.95 -7.65
C SER A 69 10.12 -6.62 -6.29
N LYS A 70 11.19 -6.36 -5.53
CA LYS A 70 11.27 -6.71 -4.10
C LYS A 70 10.15 -6.07 -3.27
N PHE A 71 9.58 -4.96 -3.74
CA PHE A 71 8.49 -4.26 -3.08
C PHE A 71 7.12 -4.86 -3.39
N TYR A 72 7.01 -5.77 -4.35
CA TYR A 72 5.73 -6.30 -4.85
C TYR A 72 4.84 -6.88 -3.74
N LEU A 73 5.37 -7.80 -2.93
CA LEU A 73 4.61 -8.43 -1.85
C LEU A 73 4.24 -7.42 -0.77
N GLY A 74 5.19 -6.55 -0.39
CA GLY A 74 4.95 -5.46 0.54
C GLY A 74 3.84 -4.54 0.05
N SER A 75 3.86 -4.14 -1.22
CA SER A 75 2.81 -3.29 -1.80
C SER A 75 1.45 -3.95 -1.83
N LYS A 76 1.37 -5.25 -2.12
CA LYS A 76 0.09 -5.95 -2.02
C LYS A 76 -0.43 -6.02 -0.59
N LEU A 77 0.45 -6.25 0.39
CA LEU A 77 0.11 -6.19 1.81
C LEU A 77 -0.47 -4.81 2.15
N TRP A 78 0.27 -3.75 1.85
CA TRP A 78 -0.16 -2.39 2.13
C TRP A 78 -1.43 -2.02 1.37
N LEU A 79 -1.62 -2.48 0.14
CA LEU A 79 -2.85 -2.31 -0.63
C LEU A 79 -4.05 -2.93 0.09
N GLY A 80 -3.89 -4.16 0.60
CA GLY A 80 -4.90 -4.80 1.46
C GLY A 80 -5.20 -3.95 2.69
N MET A 81 -4.17 -3.49 3.41
CA MET A 81 -4.33 -2.62 4.57
C MET A 81 -5.06 -1.30 4.22
N SER A 82 -4.74 -0.70 3.07
CA SER A 82 -5.40 0.50 2.56
C SER A 82 -6.87 0.26 2.28
N TYR A 83 -7.25 -0.91 1.73
CA TYR A 83 -8.66 -1.27 1.58
C TYR A 83 -9.36 -1.41 2.91
N LEU A 84 -8.75 -2.09 3.88
CA LEU A 84 -9.32 -2.26 5.20
C LEU A 84 -9.57 -0.91 5.90
N LYS A 85 -8.60 0.02 5.81
CA LYS A 85 -8.74 1.38 6.36
C LYS A 85 -9.81 2.21 5.66
N GLN A 86 -10.09 1.94 4.39
CA GLN A 86 -11.18 2.56 3.63
C GLN A 86 -12.54 1.88 3.85
N GLY A 87 -12.64 0.80 4.64
CA GLY A 87 -13.87 0.01 4.80
C GLY A 87 -14.20 -0.86 3.58
N LYS A 88 -13.28 -0.99 2.63
CA LYS A 88 -13.39 -1.82 1.42
C LYS A 88 -13.07 -3.28 1.75
N GLU A 89 -13.90 -3.88 2.60
CA GLU A 89 -13.64 -5.22 3.13
C GLU A 89 -13.63 -6.29 2.03
N LYS A 90 -14.50 -6.17 1.01
CA LYS A 90 -14.53 -7.12 -0.12
C LYS A 90 -13.18 -7.17 -0.86
N GLU A 91 -12.61 -6.01 -1.14
CA GLU A 91 -11.30 -5.89 -1.79
C GLU A 91 -10.17 -6.38 -0.88
N PHE A 92 -10.26 -6.11 0.43
CA PHE A 92 -9.33 -6.69 1.41
C PHE A 92 -9.38 -8.23 1.39
N PHE A 93 -10.58 -8.83 1.44
CA PHE A 93 -10.75 -10.28 1.39
C PHE A 93 -10.21 -10.89 0.09
N ALA A 94 -10.38 -10.21 -1.05
CA ALA A 94 -9.80 -10.66 -2.32
C ALA A 94 -8.26 -10.70 -2.26
N VAL A 95 -7.63 -9.68 -1.68
CA VAL A 95 -6.17 -9.65 -1.48
C VAL A 95 -5.74 -10.79 -0.55
N VAL A 96 -6.41 -10.95 0.60
CA VAL A 96 -6.12 -12.02 1.56
C VAL A 96 -6.22 -13.39 0.92
N GLU A 97 -7.29 -13.67 0.18
CA GLU A 97 -7.48 -14.97 -0.49
C GLU A 97 -6.41 -15.23 -1.55
N GLU A 98 -5.92 -14.20 -2.23
CA GLU A 98 -4.78 -14.34 -3.13
C GLU A 98 -3.50 -14.72 -2.37
N PHE A 99 -3.18 -14.01 -1.28
CA PHE A 99 -2.05 -14.37 -0.42
C PHE A 99 -2.20 -15.77 0.17
N ARG A 100 -3.40 -16.13 0.60
CA ARG A 100 -3.72 -17.48 1.08
C ARG A 100 -3.53 -18.55 0.02
N LYS A 101 -3.64 -18.25 -1.26
CA LYS A 101 -3.43 -19.24 -2.31
C LYS A 101 -1.97 -19.33 -2.74
N LYS A 102 -1.32 -18.18 -2.92
CA LYS A 102 -0.02 -18.03 -3.58
C LYS A 102 1.16 -17.74 -2.64
N TYR A 103 0.91 -17.13 -1.48
CA TYR A 103 1.94 -16.55 -0.61
C TYR A 103 1.82 -16.98 0.87
N ARG A 104 1.26 -18.17 1.14
CA ARG A 104 1.01 -18.69 2.51
C ARG A 104 2.24 -18.76 3.41
N ASN A 105 3.44 -18.83 2.83
CA ASN A 105 4.68 -19.01 3.57
C ASN A 105 5.46 -17.69 3.74
N THR A 106 4.85 -16.54 3.42
CA THR A 106 5.54 -15.25 3.51
C THR A 106 5.15 -14.49 4.79
N PRO A 107 6.03 -13.65 5.34
CA PRO A 107 5.72 -12.84 6.53
C PRO A 107 4.48 -11.96 6.35
N GLU A 108 4.24 -11.47 5.13
CA GLU A 108 3.08 -10.65 4.79
C GLU A 108 1.76 -11.41 4.98
N TRP A 109 1.74 -12.73 4.71
CA TRP A 109 0.56 -13.55 4.97
C TRP A 109 0.21 -13.58 6.46
N ASN A 110 1.20 -13.71 7.35
CA ASN A 110 0.95 -13.74 8.80
C ASN A 110 0.31 -12.43 9.30
N ILE A 111 0.66 -11.30 8.70
CA ILE A 111 0.06 -9.99 9.02
C ILE A 111 -1.39 -9.97 8.53
N LEU A 112 -1.62 -10.33 7.26
CA LEU A 112 -2.97 -10.33 6.67
C LEU A 112 -3.92 -11.32 7.34
N SER A 113 -3.46 -12.54 7.66
CA SER A 113 -4.27 -13.58 8.28
C SER A 113 -4.77 -13.14 9.66
N GLY A 114 -3.93 -12.47 10.46
CA GLY A 114 -4.33 -11.93 11.76
C GLY A 114 -5.42 -10.86 11.66
N HIS A 115 -5.40 -10.02 10.63
CA HIS A 115 -6.49 -9.06 10.37
C HIS A 115 -7.75 -9.76 9.87
N TYR A 116 -7.61 -10.71 8.95
CA TYR A 116 -8.71 -11.52 8.42
C TYR A 116 -9.48 -12.26 9.52
N GLU A 117 -8.77 -12.95 10.42
CA GLU A 117 -9.38 -13.71 11.52
C GLU A 117 -10.21 -12.82 12.45
N LYS A 118 -9.69 -11.63 12.81
CA LYS A 118 -10.41 -10.66 13.64
C LYS A 118 -11.71 -10.18 12.98
N ILE A 119 -11.67 -9.91 11.67
CA ILE A 119 -12.86 -9.48 10.93
C ILE A 119 -13.88 -10.61 10.88
N VAL A 120 -13.47 -11.83 10.52
CA VAL A 120 -14.37 -13.00 10.45
C VAL A 120 -14.98 -13.32 11.82
N GLN A 121 -14.20 -13.23 12.90
CA GLN A 121 -14.73 -13.40 14.27
C GLN A 121 -15.79 -12.35 14.60
N LYS A 122 -15.55 -11.07 14.29
CA LYS A 122 -16.53 -10.00 14.49
C LYS A 122 -17.86 -10.29 13.77
N TYR A 123 -17.82 -10.84 12.56
CA TYR A 123 -19.01 -11.21 11.79
C TYR A 123 -19.73 -12.47 12.31
N LYS A 124 -19.03 -13.38 13.00
CA LYS A 124 -19.64 -14.57 13.61
C LYS A 124 -20.29 -14.29 14.97
N SER A 125 -19.87 -13.22 15.64
CA SER A 125 -20.36 -12.83 16.97
C SER A 125 -21.54 -11.84 16.94
N ASN A 126 -22.00 -11.45 15.74
CA ASN A 126 -23.21 -10.66 15.50
C ASN A 126 -24.28 -11.54 14.85
#